data_AF-A0A6A3CAB3-F1
#
_entry.id   AF-A0A6A3CAB3-F1
#
_cell.length_a   1.000
_cell.length_b   1.000
_cell.length_c   1.000
_cell.angle_alpha   90.00
_cell.angle_beta   90.00
_cell.angle_gamma   90.00
#
_symmetry.space_group_name_H-M   'P 1'
#
loop_
_entity.id
_entity.type
_entity.pdbx_description
1 polymer ?
#
loop_
_entity_poly.entity_id
_entity_poly.type
_entity_poly.pdbx_seq_one_letter_code
_entity_poly.pdbx_strand_id
1 'polypeptide(L)'
;MHLVFQLSPMESLASALHGTLDWSKRYNIALGTADGLTYLHETCKRRIIHQDIKADNILLTENFEPQICDFGLAKWLPRQWTHYNVSKFECTFGFVSLKYLYRVNKYFCRNADTSTLSRCSYFAPEYFMHGIVDKKTDVYAFGVLLLELITGRKAADDQQQSVVIWVKPLLDENDITELLDPFLGDGYDADEVDCMALTASLYIEHSPILRPQMSQNSTNDSSKRSTSACLWHPYPFLFLDL
;
A
#
# COMPACT_ATOMS: atom_id res chain seq x y z
N MET A 1 14.44 25.84 0.03
CA MET A 1 15.07 24.76 0.82
C MET A 1 15.29 23.61 -0.14
N HIS A 2 16.50 23.08 -0.26
CA HIS A 2 16.78 21.91 -1.10
C HIS A 2 17.11 20.75 -0.17
N LEU A 3 16.53 19.58 -0.42
CA LEU A 3 16.86 18.34 0.27
C LEU A 3 17.74 17.52 -0.67
N VAL A 4 18.87 17.03 -0.16
CA VAL A 4 19.81 16.19 -0.91
C VAL A 4 19.79 14.80 -0.26
N PHE A 5 19.43 13.79 -1.04
CA PHE A 5 19.40 12.39 -0.62
C PHE A 5 20.43 11.59 -1.41
N GLN A 6 20.83 10.44 -0.88
CA GLN A 6 21.61 9.47 -1.64
C GLN A 6 20.80 9.02 -2.86
N LEU A 7 21.43 9.01 -4.04
CA LEU A 7 20.78 8.56 -5.27
C LEU A 7 20.44 7.07 -5.14
N SER A 8 19.18 6.73 -5.41
CA SER A 8 18.72 5.35 -5.54
C SER A 8 19.07 4.84 -6.95
N PRO A 9 20.03 3.91 -7.11
CA PRO A 9 20.49 3.47 -8.42
C PRO A 9 19.47 2.60 -9.17
N MET A 10 18.52 1.99 -8.45
CA MET A 10 17.44 1.17 -9.02
C MET A 10 16.14 1.94 -9.23
N GLU A 11 16.17 3.28 -9.08
CA GLU A 11 15.01 4.18 -9.13
C GLU A 11 13.92 3.79 -8.10
N SER A 12 12.65 3.84 -8.50
CA SER A 12 11.47 3.48 -7.69
C SER A 12 11.00 2.06 -7.99
N LEU A 13 10.25 1.49 -7.05
CA LEU A 13 9.59 0.21 -7.23
C LEU A 13 8.68 0.20 -8.47
N ALA A 14 8.00 1.32 -8.78
CA ALA A 14 7.18 1.45 -9.98
C ALA A 14 7.97 1.20 -11.28
N SER A 15 9.21 1.70 -11.35
CA SER A 15 10.12 1.43 -12.49
C SER A 15 10.58 -0.03 -12.52
N ALA A 16 10.90 -0.60 -11.35
CA ALA A 16 11.48 -1.94 -11.25
C ALA A 16 10.46 -3.08 -11.46
N LEU A 17 9.20 -2.87 -11.08
CA LEU A 17 8.16 -3.91 -11.05
C LEU A 17 7.87 -4.49 -12.43
N HIS A 18 7.93 -3.68 -13.49
CA HIS A 18 7.65 -4.11 -14.86
C HIS A 18 8.88 -4.63 -15.63
N GLY A 19 10.01 -4.86 -14.94
CA GLY A 19 11.27 -5.27 -15.55
C GLY A 19 11.77 -6.65 -15.10
N THR A 20 12.23 -6.76 -13.85
CA THR A 20 13.14 -7.86 -13.42
C THR A 20 12.96 -8.33 -11.97
N LEU A 21 11.88 -7.96 -11.28
CA LEU A 21 11.66 -8.38 -9.89
C LEU A 21 11.07 -9.80 -9.82
N ASP A 22 11.90 -10.75 -9.40
CA ASP A 22 11.45 -12.09 -8.99
C ASP A 22 10.65 -12.05 -7.67
N TRP A 23 9.96 -13.14 -7.36
CA TRP A 23 9.09 -13.22 -6.20
C TRP A 23 9.81 -12.91 -4.88
N SER A 24 11.00 -13.48 -4.68
CA SER A 24 11.78 -13.27 -3.45
C SER A 24 12.09 -11.79 -3.21
N LYS A 25 12.46 -11.03 -4.25
CA LYS A 25 12.65 -9.58 -4.13
C LYS A 25 11.34 -8.87 -3.80
N ARG A 26 10.23 -9.21 -4.47
CA ARG A 26 8.91 -8.61 -4.20
C ARG A 26 8.47 -8.83 -2.75
N TYR A 27 8.66 -10.05 -2.24
CA TYR A 27 8.35 -10.40 -0.86
C TYR A 27 9.19 -9.60 0.14
N ASN A 28 10.51 -9.53 -0.06
CA ASN A 28 11.41 -8.74 0.79
C ASN A 28 11.10 -7.24 0.76
N ILE A 29 10.73 -6.69 -0.40
CA ILE A 29 10.32 -5.29 -0.55
C ILE A 29 9.03 -5.02 0.24
N ALA A 30 8.07 -5.94 0.21
CA ALA A 30 6.86 -5.83 1.01
C ALA A 30 7.18 -5.83 2.52
N LEU A 31 8.02 -6.77 2.98
CA LEU A 31 8.45 -6.85 4.38
C LEU A 31 9.15 -5.56 4.83
N GLY A 32 10.19 -5.11 4.12
CA GLY A 32 10.92 -3.91 4.52
C GLY A 32 10.07 -2.62 4.47
N THR A 33 9.10 -2.56 3.56
CA THR A 33 8.15 -1.44 3.52
C THR A 33 7.19 -1.47 4.72
N ALA A 34 6.72 -2.66 5.12
CA ALA A 34 5.92 -2.84 6.33
C ALA A 34 6.69 -2.45 7.60
N ASP A 35 7.99 -2.79 7.67
CA ASP A 35 8.88 -2.40 8.78
C ASP A 35 8.99 -0.88 8.86
N GLY A 36 9.24 -0.22 7.73
CA GLY A 36 9.30 1.24 7.63
C GLY A 36 7.99 1.90 8.08
N LEU A 37 6.84 1.39 7.65
CA LEU A 37 5.53 1.89 8.06
C LEU A 37 5.24 1.66 9.54
N THR A 38 5.59 0.48 10.06
CA THR A 38 5.50 0.16 11.50
C THR A 38 6.31 1.16 12.31
N TYR A 39 7.53 1.49 11.85
CA TYR A 39 8.35 2.51 12.48
C TYR A 39 7.65 3.87 12.50
N LEU A 40 7.15 4.35 11.37
CA LEU A 40 6.49 5.65 11.27
C LEU A 40 5.26 5.76 12.18
N HIS A 41 4.47 4.69 12.29
CA HIS A 41 3.19 4.70 13.00
C HIS A 41 3.32 4.47 14.51
N GLU A 42 4.29 3.67 14.93
CA GLU A 42 4.29 3.06 16.27
C GLU A 42 5.52 3.37 17.10
N THR A 43 6.71 3.21 16.52
CA THR A 43 7.97 3.32 17.27
C THR A 43 8.63 4.69 17.13
N CYS A 44 8.31 5.46 16.09
CA CYS A 44 8.83 6.81 15.90
C CYS A 44 8.38 7.73 17.07
N LYS A 45 9.31 8.57 17.54
CA LYS A 45 9.09 9.52 18.66
C LYS A 45 7.85 10.39 18.45
N ARG A 46 7.61 10.79 17.19
CA ARG A 46 6.38 11.46 16.75
C ARG A 46 5.75 10.56 15.71
N ARG A 47 4.51 10.09 15.97
CA ARG A 47 3.76 9.31 15.00
C ARG A 47 3.61 10.10 13.70
N ILE A 48 4.08 9.53 12.59
CA ILE A 48 4.04 10.12 11.26
C ILE A 48 3.00 9.36 10.44
N ILE A 49 2.10 10.08 9.78
CA ILE A 49 1.22 9.53 8.74
C ILE A 49 1.76 9.99 7.39
N HIS A 50 2.15 9.06 6.53
CA HIS A 50 2.88 9.31 5.30
C HIS A 50 1.99 9.97 4.23
N GLN A 51 0.78 9.44 4.02
CA GLN A 51 -0.25 9.89 3.07
C GLN A 51 0.05 9.75 1.57
N ASP A 52 1.27 9.39 1.18
CA ASP A 52 1.62 9.11 -0.23
C ASP A 52 2.39 7.79 -0.36
N ILE A 53 1.89 6.72 0.28
CA ILE A 53 2.43 5.37 0.08
C ILE A 53 1.99 4.86 -1.29
N LYS A 54 2.96 4.61 -2.17
CA LYS A 54 2.77 4.10 -3.53
C LYS A 54 4.07 3.58 -4.09
N ALA A 55 4.03 2.80 -5.18
CA ALA A 55 5.22 2.20 -5.79
C ALA A 55 6.25 3.25 -6.24
N ASP A 56 5.82 4.44 -6.68
CA ASP A 56 6.73 5.53 -7.05
C ASP A 56 7.54 6.08 -5.85
N ASN A 57 7.00 5.96 -4.64
CA ASN A 57 7.57 6.50 -3.40
C ASN A 57 8.29 5.42 -2.56
N ILE A 58 8.50 4.22 -3.12
CA ILE A 58 9.38 3.20 -2.57
C ILE A 58 10.64 3.15 -3.44
N LEU A 59 11.74 3.68 -2.93
CA LEU A 59 13.04 3.60 -3.61
C LEU A 59 13.72 2.27 -3.29
N LEU A 60 14.53 1.78 -4.21
CA LEU A 60 15.24 0.51 -4.06
C LEU A 60 16.76 0.73 -4.03
N THR A 61 17.43 0.24 -3.00
CA THR A 61 18.90 0.24 -2.95
C THR A 61 19.50 -0.73 -3.97
N GLU A 62 20.83 -0.75 -4.13
CA GLU A 62 21.54 -1.73 -4.97
C GLU A 62 21.24 -3.18 -4.58
N ASN A 63 20.88 -3.40 -3.30
CA ASN A 63 20.53 -4.72 -2.76
C ASN A 63 19.02 -5.00 -2.78
N PHE A 64 18.22 -4.17 -3.48
CA PHE A 64 16.76 -4.25 -3.51
C PHE A 64 16.09 -4.06 -2.14
N GLU A 65 16.75 -3.37 -1.20
CA GLU A 65 16.14 -3.00 0.06
C GLU A 65 15.22 -1.78 -0.16
N PRO A 66 13.98 -1.80 0.36
CA PRO A 66 13.03 -0.72 0.17
C PRO A 66 13.32 0.48 1.09
N GLN A 67 13.13 1.68 0.57
CA GLN A 67 13.20 2.93 1.32
C GLN A 67 11.96 3.78 1.02
N ILE A 68 11.16 4.05 2.05
CA ILE A 68 10.01 4.96 1.93
C ILE A 68 10.55 6.38 1.74
N CYS A 69 10.13 7.05 0.67
CA CYS A 69 10.53 8.41 0.33
C CYS A 69 9.31 9.32 0.11
N ASP A 70 9.58 10.61 -0.16
CA ASP A 70 8.58 11.65 -0.40
C ASP A 70 7.61 11.90 0.78
N PHE A 71 8.18 12.42 1.87
CA PHE A 71 7.44 12.90 3.03
C PHE A 71 6.78 14.28 2.82
N GLY A 72 6.59 14.73 1.57
CA GLY A 72 6.04 16.06 1.26
C GLY A 72 4.62 16.27 1.80
N LEU A 73 3.82 15.21 1.84
CA LEU A 73 2.46 15.24 2.42
C LEU A 73 2.43 14.80 3.89
N ALA A 74 3.51 14.21 4.40
CA ALA A 74 3.53 13.57 5.69
C ALA A 74 3.20 14.55 6.84
N LYS A 75 2.43 14.07 7.81
CA LYS A 75 2.03 14.86 8.98
C LYS A 75 2.35 14.12 10.26
N TRP A 76 2.71 14.89 11.28
CA TRP A 76 2.74 14.38 12.64
C TRP A 76 1.33 14.33 13.18
N LEU A 77 0.91 13.16 13.64
CA LEU A 77 -0.35 12.96 14.32
C LEU A 77 -0.09 12.81 15.83
N PRO A 78 -0.49 13.78 16.67
CA PRO A 78 -0.32 13.66 18.11
C PRO A 78 -0.96 12.36 18.64
N ARG A 79 -0.35 11.72 19.64
CA ARG A 79 -0.80 10.39 20.13
C ARG A 79 -2.25 10.40 20.64
N GLN A 80 -2.71 11.55 21.13
CA GLN A 80 -4.08 11.76 21.61
C GLN A 80 -5.13 11.86 20.50
N TRP A 81 -4.71 12.07 19.25
CA TRP A 81 -5.60 12.13 18.10
C TRP A 81 -5.69 10.76 17.44
N THR A 82 -6.92 10.34 17.16
CA THR A 82 -7.18 9.11 16.39
C THR A 82 -7.02 9.36 14.90
N HIS A 83 -7.40 10.56 14.43
CA HIS A 83 -7.34 11.01 13.05
C HIS A 83 -7.28 12.55 13.02
N TYR A 84 -7.09 13.10 11.82
CA TYR A 84 -7.43 14.49 11.52
C TYR A 84 -8.22 14.55 10.21
N ASN A 85 -8.91 15.67 9.98
CA ASN A 85 -9.65 15.90 8.75
C ASN A 85 -8.93 16.95 7.89
N VAL A 86 -8.72 16.64 6.61
CA VAL A 86 -8.26 17.63 5.64
C VAL A 86 -9.41 18.55 5.24
N SER A 87 -9.21 19.85 5.40
CA SER A 87 -10.19 20.88 5.04
C SER A 87 -10.17 21.24 3.54
N LYS A 88 -9.11 20.86 2.83
CA LYS A 88 -8.94 21.00 1.38
C LYS A 88 -8.36 19.70 0.85
N PHE A 89 -9.04 19.08 -0.12
CA PHE A 89 -8.47 17.99 -0.88
C PHE A 89 -7.45 18.53 -1.87
N GLU A 90 -6.22 18.05 -1.81
CA GLU A 90 -5.20 18.27 -2.84
C GLU A 90 -5.34 17.24 -3.97
N CYS A 91 -6.57 17.04 -4.44
CA CYS A 91 -6.84 16.50 -5.77
C CYS A 91 -7.36 17.65 -6.61
N THR A 92 -6.73 17.92 -7.75
CA THR A 92 -6.86 19.14 -8.55
C THR A 92 -8.23 19.36 -9.23
N PHE A 93 -9.34 18.88 -8.70
CA PHE A 93 -10.67 19.11 -9.28
C PHE A 93 -11.68 19.60 -8.25
N GLY A 94 -12.07 20.87 -8.42
CA GLY A 94 -12.96 21.59 -7.51
C GLY A 94 -14.37 20.99 -7.39
N PHE A 95 -14.93 21.14 -6.19
CA PHE A 95 -16.36 21.28 -5.87
C PHE A 95 -17.39 20.29 -6.46
N VAL A 96 -17.01 19.07 -6.89
CA VAL A 96 -17.98 17.99 -7.13
C VAL A 96 -17.97 17.03 -5.95
N SER A 97 -19.14 16.79 -5.35
CA SER A 97 -19.30 15.95 -4.17
C SER A 97 -18.65 14.57 -4.38
N LEU A 98 -17.64 14.27 -3.57
CA LEU A 98 -16.83 13.04 -3.62
C LEU A 98 -17.65 11.75 -3.44
N LYS A 99 -18.84 11.86 -2.81
CA LYS A 99 -19.85 10.77 -2.76
C LYS A 99 -20.41 10.38 -4.14
N TYR A 100 -20.49 11.32 -5.08
CA TYR A 100 -20.93 11.04 -6.45
C TYR A 100 -19.84 10.31 -7.23
N LEU A 101 -18.58 10.70 -7.10
CA LEU A 101 -17.47 10.14 -7.88
C LEU A 101 -17.24 8.64 -7.61
N TYR A 102 -17.42 8.18 -6.37
CA TYR A 102 -17.39 6.75 -6.05
C TYR A 102 -18.59 5.97 -6.65
N ARG A 103 -19.78 6.60 -6.75
CA ARG A 103 -20.98 6.00 -7.37
C ARG A 103 -20.95 6.04 -8.91
N VAL A 104 -20.14 6.92 -9.50
CA VAL A 104 -19.87 7.00 -10.95
C VAL A 104 -18.39 6.68 -11.21
N ASN A 105 -18.00 5.45 -10.85
CA ASN A 105 -16.67 4.86 -11.00
C ASN A 105 -16.14 4.76 -12.45
N LYS A 106 -16.79 5.45 -13.41
CA LYS A 106 -16.46 5.45 -14.85
C LYS A 106 -16.11 6.83 -15.42
N TYR A 107 -16.44 7.92 -14.73
CA TYR A 107 -16.24 9.29 -15.24
C TYR A 107 -15.10 10.05 -14.56
N PHE A 108 -14.83 9.79 -13.27
CA PHE A 108 -13.72 10.42 -12.55
C PHE A 108 -12.37 10.04 -13.16
N CYS A 109 -12.21 8.74 -13.47
CA CYS A 109 -10.99 8.22 -14.05
C CYS A 109 -10.65 8.87 -15.40
N ARG A 110 -11.66 9.10 -16.25
CA ARG A 110 -11.48 9.52 -17.66
C ARG A 110 -10.80 10.87 -17.91
N ASN A 111 -10.81 11.79 -16.95
CA ASN A 111 -10.40 13.18 -17.17
C ASN A 111 -9.23 13.65 -16.29
N ALA A 112 -8.76 12.83 -15.37
CA ALA A 112 -7.56 13.15 -14.59
C ALA A 112 -6.30 12.74 -15.36
N ASP A 113 -5.20 13.44 -15.14
CA ASP A 113 -3.91 13.05 -15.70
C ASP A 113 -3.42 11.74 -15.05
N THR A 114 -2.52 11.04 -15.74
CA THR A 114 -2.02 9.73 -15.33
C THR A 114 -1.41 9.76 -13.92
N SER A 115 -0.72 10.84 -13.56
CA SER A 115 -0.12 11.04 -12.23
C SER A 115 -1.15 11.17 -11.11
N THR A 116 -2.24 11.92 -11.35
CA THR A 116 -3.31 12.07 -10.35
C THR A 116 -4.05 10.76 -10.14
N LEU A 117 -4.28 9.99 -11.20
CA LEU A 117 -4.95 8.70 -11.11
C LEU A 117 -4.11 7.65 -10.42
N SER A 118 -2.81 7.61 -10.74
CA SER A 118 -1.87 6.75 -10.03
C SER A 118 -1.97 6.99 -8.52
N ARG A 119 -1.87 8.25 -8.07
CA ARG A 119 -1.99 8.60 -6.65
C ARG A 119 -3.37 8.26 -6.05
N CYS A 120 -4.46 8.59 -6.73
CA CYS A 120 -5.82 8.37 -6.21
C CYS A 120 -6.18 6.89 -6.05
N SER A 121 -5.55 5.99 -6.81
CA SER A 121 -5.78 4.55 -6.67
C SER A 121 -5.31 3.97 -5.33
N TYR A 122 -4.46 4.68 -4.59
CA TYR A 122 -4.02 4.30 -3.24
C TYR A 122 -4.88 4.88 -2.12
N PHE A 123 -5.88 5.72 -2.43
CA PHE A 123 -6.65 6.41 -1.41
C PHE A 123 -7.68 5.51 -0.74
N ALA A 124 -7.61 5.46 0.58
CA ALA A 124 -8.62 4.82 1.41
C ALA A 124 -10.00 5.47 1.20
N PRO A 125 -11.11 4.70 1.22
CA PRO A 125 -12.45 5.23 1.04
C PRO A 125 -12.80 6.37 2.01
N GLU A 126 -12.42 6.27 3.28
CA GLU A 126 -12.68 7.31 4.28
C GLU A 126 -11.84 8.58 4.06
N TYR A 127 -10.61 8.43 3.54
CA TYR A 127 -9.83 9.57 3.08
C TYR A 127 -10.55 10.22 1.92
N PHE A 128 -10.91 9.46 0.88
CA PHE A 128 -11.57 9.96 -0.32
C PHE A 128 -12.94 10.59 -0.06
N MET A 129 -13.74 10.02 0.84
CA MET A 129 -15.12 10.47 1.09
C MET A 129 -15.22 11.59 2.11
N HIS A 130 -14.36 11.59 3.14
CA HIS A 130 -14.52 12.44 4.31
C HIS A 130 -13.27 13.27 4.63
N GLY A 131 -12.17 13.07 3.90
CA GLY A 131 -10.89 13.71 4.18
C GLY A 131 -10.25 13.22 5.48
N ILE A 132 -10.64 12.04 5.96
CA ILE A 132 -10.09 11.48 7.20
C ILE A 132 -8.69 10.95 6.91
N VAL A 133 -7.70 11.38 7.69
CA VAL A 133 -6.34 10.87 7.65
C VAL A 133 -5.97 10.29 9.01
N ASP A 134 -5.49 9.05 8.97
CA ASP A 134 -4.92 8.33 10.10
C ASP A 134 -3.98 7.22 9.62
N LYS A 135 -3.47 6.41 10.55
CA LYS A 135 -2.62 5.26 10.22
C LYS A 135 -3.30 4.24 9.31
N LYS A 136 -4.64 4.13 9.35
CA LYS A 136 -5.40 3.18 8.53
C LYS A 136 -5.49 3.62 7.07
N THR A 137 -5.31 4.91 6.79
CA THR A 137 -5.18 5.39 5.41
C THR A 137 -3.88 4.93 4.76
N ASP A 138 -2.75 4.98 5.49
CA ASP A 138 -1.47 4.42 5.04
C ASP A 138 -1.54 2.88 4.91
N VAL A 139 -2.21 2.20 5.86
CA VAL A 139 -2.45 0.73 5.79
C VAL A 139 -3.20 0.36 4.52
N TYR A 140 -4.24 1.09 4.13
CA TYR A 140 -4.97 0.84 2.89
C TYR A 140 -4.07 1.02 1.66
N ALA A 141 -3.33 2.12 1.60
CA ALA A 141 -2.40 2.41 0.52
C ALA A 141 -1.33 1.31 0.39
N PHE A 142 -0.82 0.80 1.52
CA PHE A 142 0.07 -0.35 1.53
C PHE A 142 -0.61 -1.63 1.04
N GLY A 143 -1.88 -1.86 1.37
CA GLY A 143 -2.66 -2.97 0.78
C GLY A 143 -2.72 -2.91 -0.74
N VAL A 144 -2.91 -1.73 -1.33
CA VAL A 144 -2.85 -1.53 -2.79
C VAL A 144 -1.45 -1.84 -3.33
N LEU A 145 -0.39 -1.40 -2.64
CA LEU A 145 0.99 -1.71 -3.01
C LEU A 145 1.28 -3.22 -3.01
N LEU A 146 0.76 -3.97 -2.03
CA LEU A 146 0.87 -5.43 -2.00
C LEU A 146 0.21 -6.06 -3.23
N LEU A 147 -0.95 -5.55 -3.65
CA LEU A 147 -1.61 -6.02 -4.87
C LEU A 147 -0.78 -5.75 -6.12
N GLU A 148 -0.11 -4.60 -6.23
CA GLU A 148 0.80 -4.34 -7.35
C GLU A 148 1.97 -5.33 -7.37
N LEU A 149 2.56 -5.62 -6.20
CA LEU A 149 3.64 -6.60 -6.09
C LEU A 149 3.19 -8.01 -6.51
N ILE A 150 2.03 -8.48 -6.06
CA ILE A 150 1.49 -9.80 -6.43
C ILE A 150 1.18 -9.87 -7.93
N THR A 151 0.50 -8.84 -8.44
CA THR A 151 -0.12 -8.88 -9.78
C THR A 151 0.80 -8.38 -10.90
N GLY A 152 1.86 -7.65 -10.56
CA GLY A 152 2.70 -6.94 -11.53
C GLY A 152 1.96 -5.84 -12.29
N ARG A 153 0.73 -5.49 -11.89
CA ARG A 153 -0.08 -4.43 -12.49
C ARG A 153 0.14 -3.12 -11.76
N LYS A 154 0.00 -2.01 -12.49
CA LYS A 154 -0.08 -0.67 -11.88
C LYS A 154 -1.38 -0.53 -11.10
N ALA A 155 -1.36 0.28 -10.04
CA ALA A 155 -2.54 0.61 -9.25
C ALA A 155 -3.69 1.22 -10.08
N ALA A 156 -3.37 1.91 -11.17
CA ALA A 156 -4.28 2.29 -12.25
C ALA A 156 -3.73 1.80 -13.59
N ASP A 157 -4.52 1.04 -14.35
CA ASP A 157 -4.14 0.59 -15.69
C ASP A 157 -4.23 1.71 -16.74
N ASP A 158 -3.84 1.41 -17.99
CA ASP A 158 -3.89 2.37 -19.11
C ASP A 158 -5.34 2.79 -19.47
N GLN A 159 -6.34 2.03 -19.01
CA GLN A 159 -7.77 2.36 -19.12
C GLN A 159 -8.29 3.07 -17.86
N GLN A 160 -7.40 3.40 -16.93
CA GLN A 160 -7.64 4.11 -15.68
C GLN A 160 -8.58 3.35 -14.74
N GLN A 161 -8.56 2.02 -14.79
CA GLN A 161 -9.25 1.15 -13.84
C GLN A 161 -8.32 0.85 -12.67
N SER A 162 -8.87 0.93 -11.45
CA SER A 162 -8.13 0.60 -10.24
C SER A 162 -7.90 -0.90 -10.12
N VAL A 163 -6.68 -1.30 -9.78
CA VAL A 163 -6.34 -2.71 -9.50
C VAL A 163 -7.25 -3.31 -8.42
N VAL A 164 -7.65 -2.52 -7.42
CA VAL A 164 -8.54 -2.95 -6.33
C VAL A 164 -9.91 -3.39 -6.86
N ILE A 165 -10.45 -2.69 -7.87
CA ILE A 165 -11.76 -3.03 -8.47
C ILE A 165 -11.67 -4.36 -9.20
N TRP A 166 -10.56 -4.61 -9.90
CA TRP A 166 -10.33 -5.85 -10.64
C TRP A 166 -10.08 -7.04 -9.71
N VAL A 167 -9.26 -6.86 -8.67
CA VAL A 167 -8.84 -7.92 -7.75
C VAL A 167 -9.94 -8.35 -6.78
N LYS A 168 -10.80 -7.42 -6.31
CA LYS A 168 -11.80 -7.73 -5.28
C LYS A 168 -12.66 -8.97 -5.52
N PRO A 169 -13.30 -9.17 -6.68
CA PRO A 169 -14.10 -10.38 -6.91
C PRO A 169 -13.26 -11.67 -6.80
N LEU A 170 -11.99 -11.64 -7.21
CA LEU A 170 -11.09 -12.79 -7.12
C LEU A 170 -10.67 -13.09 -5.68
N LEU A 171 -10.40 -12.06 -4.88
CA LEU A 171 -10.15 -12.22 -3.43
C LEU A 171 -11.38 -12.77 -2.70
N ASP A 172 -12.59 -12.32 -3.06
CA ASP A 172 -13.84 -12.78 -2.47
C ASP A 172 -14.12 -14.26 -2.82
N GLU A 173 -13.70 -14.71 -4.01
CA GLU A 173 -13.78 -16.09 -4.47
C GLU A 173 -12.59 -16.96 -3.98
N ASN A 174 -11.60 -16.35 -3.32
CA ASN A 174 -10.36 -16.98 -2.86
C ASN A 174 -9.56 -17.63 -4.01
N ASP A 175 -9.62 -17.03 -5.20
CA ASP A 175 -8.86 -17.44 -6.38
C ASP A 175 -7.59 -16.58 -6.50
N ILE A 176 -6.58 -16.95 -5.71
CA ILE A 176 -5.31 -16.20 -5.60
C ILE A 176 -4.42 -16.47 -6.82
N THR A 177 -4.56 -17.62 -7.47
CA THR A 177 -3.75 -18.01 -8.63
C THR A 177 -3.94 -17.09 -9.83
N GLU A 178 -5.17 -16.62 -10.07
CA GLU A 178 -5.48 -15.67 -11.14
C GLU A 178 -4.97 -14.24 -10.86
N LEU A 179 -4.55 -13.95 -9.62
CA LEU A 179 -3.94 -12.67 -9.25
C LEU A 179 -2.48 -12.58 -9.65
N LEU A 180 -1.78 -13.71 -9.77
CA LEU A 180 -0.34 -13.72 -9.90
C LEU A 180 0.11 -13.12 -11.22
N ASP A 181 1.19 -12.33 -11.14
CA ASP A 181 1.89 -11.83 -12.30
C ASP A 181 2.35 -13.00 -13.20
N PRO A 182 1.88 -13.09 -14.45
CA PRO A 182 2.27 -14.15 -15.37
C PRO A 182 3.79 -14.22 -15.61
N PHE A 183 4.53 -13.13 -15.38
CA PHE A 183 5.99 -13.11 -15.49
C PHE A 183 6.70 -13.94 -14.41
N LEU A 184 6.06 -14.20 -13.28
CA LEU A 184 6.64 -15.02 -12.21
C LEU A 184 6.72 -16.50 -12.58
N GLY A 185 5.89 -16.97 -13.52
CA GLY A 185 5.78 -18.40 -13.85
C GLY A 185 5.52 -19.22 -12.58
N ASP A 186 6.27 -20.30 -12.37
CA ASP A 186 6.23 -21.11 -11.14
C ASP A 186 7.28 -20.67 -10.09
N GLY A 187 7.91 -19.50 -10.27
CA GLY A 187 9.03 -19.00 -9.47
C GLY A 187 8.63 -18.26 -8.20
N TYR A 188 7.61 -18.73 -7.48
CA TYR A 188 7.08 -18.10 -6.27
C TYR A 188 6.85 -19.12 -5.14
N ASP A 189 6.82 -18.65 -3.91
CA ASP A 189 6.42 -19.45 -2.75
C ASP A 189 4.91 -19.25 -2.51
N ALA A 190 4.15 -20.35 -2.57
CA ALA A 190 2.69 -20.29 -2.46
C ALA A 190 2.21 -19.84 -1.08
N ASP A 191 2.91 -20.19 0.00
CA ASP A 191 2.54 -19.79 1.35
C ASP A 191 2.79 -18.28 1.53
N GLU A 192 3.88 -17.75 0.97
CA GLU A 192 4.17 -16.31 0.94
C GLU A 192 3.15 -15.53 0.12
N VAL A 193 2.75 -16.03 -1.05
CA VAL A 193 1.72 -15.43 -1.91
C VAL A 193 0.39 -15.38 -1.17
N ASP A 194 -0.07 -16.51 -0.64
CA ASP A 194 -1.34 -16.61 0.08
C ASP A 194 -1.37 -15.65 1.25
N CYS A 195 -0.27 -15.60 2.02
CA CYS A 195 -0.13 -14.68 3.12
C CYS A 195 -0.22 -13.21 2.67
N MET A 196 0.50 -12.83 1.61
CA MET A 196 0.49 -11.46 1.12
C MET A 196 -0.88 -11.06 0.55
N ALA A 197 -1.55 -11.97 -0.16
CA ALA A 197 -2.88 -11.75 -0.73
C ALA A 197 -3.96 -11.59 0.36
N LEU A 198 -3.93 -12.44 1.39
CA LEU A 198 -4.83 -12.33 2.54
C LEU A 198 -4.59 -11.03 3.32
N THR A 199 -3.31 -10.65 3.49
CA THR A 199 -2.94 -9.38 4.14
C THR A 199 -3.45 -8.20 3.33
N ALA A 200 -3.22 -8.20 2.02
CA ALA A 200 -3.73 -7.17 1.12
C ALA A 200 -5.25 -7.06 1.23
N SER A 201 -5.98 -8.18 1.20
CA SER A 201 -7.45 -8.25 1.34
C SER A 201 -7.94 -7.56 2.63
N LEU A 202 -7.32 -7.86 3.78
CA LEU A 202 -7.64 -7.22 5.06
C LEU A 202 -7.31 -5.71 5.06
N TYR A 203 -6.26 -5.30 4.37
CA TYR A 203 -5.79 -3.92 4.36
C TYR A 203 -6.64 -3.03 3.44
N ILE A 204 -7.15 -3.58 2.34
CA ILE A 204 -8.06 -2.88 1.43
C ILE A 204 -9.53 -2.90 1.88
N GLU A 205 -9.79 -3.35 3.12
CA GLU A 205 -11.14 -3.34 3.69
C GLU A 205 -11.76 -1.94 3.65
N HIS A 206 -13.05 -1.88 3.30
CA HIS A 206 -13.72 -0.60 3.15
C HIS A 206 -13.85 0.11 4.50
N SER A 207 -14.06 -0.64 5.58
CA SER A 207 -14.13 -0.09 6.93
C SER A 207 -12.74 -0.01 7.55
N PRO A 208 -12.24 1.18 7.92
CA PRO A 208 -10.92 1.33 8.54
C PRO A 208 -10.81 0.64 9.91
N ILE A 209 -11.94 0.34 10.56
CA ILE A 209 -11.98 -0.37 11.84
C ILE A 209 -11.61 -1.85 11.66
N LEU A 210 -11.94 -2.44 10.49
CA LEU A 210 -11.67 -3.85 10.19
C LEU A 210 -10.23 -4.09 9.72
N ARG A 211 -9.58 -3.06 9.16
CA ARG A 211 -8.15 -3.15 8.83
C ARG A 211 -7.35 -3.39 10.11
N PRO A 212 -6.37 -4.30 10.16
CA PRO A 212 -5.47 -4.40 11.30
C PRO A 212 -4.55 -3.16 11.38
N GLN A 213 -3.74 -3.09 12.43
CA GLN A 213 -2.60 -2.15 12.49
C GLN A 213 -1.37 -2.78 11.84
N MET A 214 -0.39 -1.97 11.45
CA MET A 214 0.85 -2.46 10.83
C MET A 214 1.55 -3.53 11.69
N SER A 215 1.58 -3.37 13.02
CA SER A 215 2.16 -4.39 13.93
C SER A 215 1.22 -5.50 14.39
N GLN A 216 -0.07 -5.44 14.02
CA GLN A 216 -1.03 -6.42 14.50
C GLN A 216 -1.05 -7.65 13.59
N ASN A 217 -0.78 -8.82 14.19
CA ASN A 217 -1.00 -10.11 13.55
C ASN A 217 -2.48 -10.25 13.15
N SER A 218 -2.75 -10.64 11.91
CA SER A 218 -4.05 -11.17 11.51
C SER A 218 -4.31 -12.45 12.30
N THR A 219 -5.05 -12.36 13.40
CA THR A 219 -5.42 -13.54 14.18
C THR A 219 -6.43 -14.37 13.41
N ASN A 220 -6.04 -15.60 13.06
CA ASN A 220 -6.89 -16.66 12.51
C ASN A 220 -8.20 -16.80 13.32
N ASP A 221 -9.34 -16.72 12.63
CA ASP A 221 -10.53 -17.44 13.09
C ASP A 221 -10.33 -18.93 12.84
N SER A 222 -10.28 -19.66 13.94
CA SER A 222 -9.78 -21.02 14.15
C SER A 222 -10.67 -22.15 13.61
N SER A 223 -11.35 -21.99 12.47
CA SER A 223 -12.24 -23.05 11.95
C SER A 223 -11.91 -23.62 10.58
N LYS A 224 -10.95 -23.09 9.81
CA LYS A 224 -10.51 -23.73 8.55
C LYS A 224 -9.01 -23.56 8.28
N ARG A 225 -8.36 -24.72 8.23
CA ARG A 225 -7.11 -25.11 7.55
C ARG A 225 -5.78 -24.90 8.28
N SER A 226 -5.17 -26.06 8.54
CA SER A 226 -3.74 -26.28 8.65
C SER A 226 -3.00 -25.68 7.46
N THR A 227 -2.34 -24.55 7.69
CA THR A 227 -1.10 -24.09 7.05
C THR A 227 -0.56 -22.97 7.96
N SER A 228 0.75 -22.90 8.04
CA SER A 228 1.54 -22.13 9.00
C SER A 228 0.96 -20.73 9.24
N ALA A 229 0.80 -20.36 10.51
CA ALA A 229 0.40 -19.02 10.90
C ALA A 229 1.38 -18.02 10.28
N CYS A 230 0.95 -17.29 9.26
CA CYS A 230 1.78 -16.25 8.65
C CYS A 230 1.84 -15.07 9.63
N LEU A 231 2.76 -15.18 10.56
CA LEU A 231 3.11 -14.13 11.47
C LEU A 231 4.01 -13.18 10.68
N TRP A 232 3.45 -12.08 10.17
CA TRP A 232 4.22 -10.90 9.79
C TRP A 232 4.94 -10.41 11.06
N HIS A 233 6.09 -11.00 11.40
CA HIS A 233 7.02 -10.37 12.33
C HIS A 233 7.91 -9.46 11.51
N PRO A 234 7.86 -8.13 11.73
CA PRO A 234 8.97 -7.28 11.32
C PRO A 234 10.23 -7.84 11.97
N TYR A 235 11.30 -8.03 11.20
CA TYR A 235 12.58 -8.50 11.74
C TYR A 235 12.99 -7.57 12.91
N PRO A 236 13.45 -8.09 14.06
CA PRO A 236 14.00 -7.22 15.10
C PRO A 236 15.33 -6.66 14.61
N PHE A 237 15.34 -5.46 14.03
CA PHE A 237 16.58 -4.75 13.75
C PHE A 237 17.23 -4.28 15.07
N LEU A 238 18.49 -4.70 15.22
CA LEU A 238 19.48 -4.13 16.12
C LEU A 238 19.58 -2.61 15.86
N PHE A 239 19.15 -1.79 16.82
CA PHE A 239 19.55 -0.40 16.87
C PHE A 239 21.04 -0.35 17.23
N LEU A 240 21.88 0.12 16.31
CA LEU A 240 23.05 0.90 16.69
C LEU A 240 22.54 2.30 16.97
N ASP A 241 22.37 2.62 18.26
CA ASP A 241 22.08 3.96 18.73
C ASP A 241 23.17 4.94 18.23
N LEU A 242 22.73 6.07 17.66
CA LEU A 242 23.48 7.32 17.55
C LEU A 242 22.79 8.39 18.39
#